data_AF-A0AAD6CJV2-F1
#
_entry.id   AF-A0AAD6CJV2-F1
#
_cell.length_a   1.000
_cell.length_b   1.000
_cell.length_c   1.000
_cell.angle_alpha   90.00
_cell.angle_beta   90.00
_cell.angle_gamma   90.00
#
_symmetry.space_group_name_H-M   'P 1'
#
loop_
_entity.id
_entity.type
_entity.pdbx_description
1 polymer ?
#
loop_
_entity_poly.entity_id
_entity_poly.type
_entity_poly.pdbx_seq_one_letter_code
_entity_poly.pdbx_strand_id
1 'polypeptide(L)'
;MPAFNVVVFGGDHCGPDVTAEAVKILRVIEKNRDVTFNLQDHLLGGASIDAAGTPLTDEALNAAKNADAVLLGAIGGPKWGTGAVRPEQGILRLRKEMGTFGNLRPCNFAAPSLVDSSPSRPTSAAASTSTSSAS
;
A
#
# COMPACT_ATOMS: atom_id res chain seq x y z
N MET A 1 26.45 1.29 -1.11
CA MET A 1 25.10 1.88 -1.07
C MET A 1 24.09 0.76 -1.29
N PRO A 2 23.29 0.38 -0.30
CA PRO A 2 22.24 -0.63 -0.48
C PRO A 2 21.23 -0.15 -1.53
N ALA A 3 20.83 -1.08 -2.40
CA ALA A 3 19.78 -0.88 -3.39
C ALA A 3 18.65 -1.86 -3.11
N PHE A 4 17.41 -1.37 -3.11
CA PHE A 4 16.20 -2.16 -2.88
C PHE A 4 15.32 -2.11 -4.12
N ASN A 5 14.91 -3.28 -4.60
CA ASN A 5 13.92 -3.42 -5.66
C ASN A 5 12.52 -3.32 -5.04
N VAL A 6 11.74 -2.33 -5.47
CA VAL A 6 10.40 -2.09 -4.96
C VAL A 6 9.42 -2.13 -6.11
N VAL A 7 8.45 -3.03 -6.05
CA VAL A 7 7.35 -3.05 -7.00
C VAL A 7 6.26 -2.09 -6.55
N VAL A 8 5.81 -1.24 -7.46
CA VAL A 8 4.77 -0.24 -7.22
C VAL A 8 3.49 -0.68 -7.92
N PHE A 9 2.45 -0.92 -7.14
CA PHE A 9 1.09 -1.17 -7.61
C PHE A 9 0.23 0.04 -7.28
N GLY A 10 0.10 0.99 -8.22
CA GLY A 10 -0.79 2.16 -8.05
C GLY A 10 -2.24 1.74 -7.85
N GLY A 11 -2.69 0.75 -8.62
CA GLY A 11 -4.02 0.17 -8.53
C GLY A 11 -5.11 1.09 -9.09
N ASP A 12 -6.20 1.24 -8.36
CA ASP A 12 -7.46 1.82 -8.84
C ASP A 12 -7.79 3.17 -8.17
N HIS A 13 -8.57 4.00 -8.87
CA HIS A 13 -9.10 5.27 -8.39
C HIS A 13 -8.01 6.22 -7.86
N CYS A 14 -8.01 6.57 -6.58
CA CYS A 14 -7.02 7.45 -5.97
C CYS A 14 -5.67 6.77 -5.72
N GLY A 15 -5.58 5.45 -5.89
CA GLY A 15 -4.36 4.68 -5.65
C GLY A 15 -3.14 5.22 -6.40
N PRO A 16 -3.20 5.39 -7.73
CA PRO A 16 -2.10 5.97 -8.52
C PRO A 16 -1.63 7.33 -7.99
N ASP A 17 -2.54 8.24 -7.67
CA ASP A 17 -2.21 9.58 -7.17
C ASP A 17 -1.46 9.51 -5.83
N VAL A 18 -1.96 8.72 -4.88
CA VAL A 18 -1.32 8.56 -3.57
C VAL A 18 0.05 7.88 -3.68
N THR A 19 0.17 6.85 -4.52
CA THR A 19 1.46 6.19 -4.73
C THR A 19 2.48 7.09 -5.42
N ALA A 20 2.05 7.96 -6.34
CA ALA A 20 2.95 8.93 -6.97
C ALA A 20 3.57 9.90 -5.94
N GLU A 21 2.79 10.37 -4.96
CA GLU A 21 3.33 11.19 -3.88
C GLU A 21 4.29 10.41 -2.97
N ALA A 22 3.96 9.15 -2.62
CA ALA A 22 4.87 8.29 -1.87
C ALA A 22 6.21 8.08 -2.60
N VAL A 23 6.18 7.89 -3.92
CA VAL A 23 7.37 7.79 -4.76
C VAL A 23 8.20 9.07 -4.70
N LYS A 24 7.59 10.26 -4.74
CA LYS A 24 8.34 11.52 -4.58
C LYS A 24 9.07 11.57 -3.25
N ILE A 25 8.45 11.11 -2.16
CA ILE A 25 9.09 11.04 -0.85
C ILE A 25 10.26 10.04 -0.85
N LEU A 26 10.12 8.87 -1.48
CA LEU A 26 11.23 7.93 -1.64
C LEU A 26 12.41 8.56 -2.37
N ARG A 27 12.16 9.33 -3.45
CA ARG A 27 13.22 10.08 -4.16
C ARG A 27 13.87 11.17 -3.31
N VAL A 28 13.13 11.80 -2.41
CA VAL A 28 13.71 12.74 -1.42
C VAL A 28 14.61 11.99 -0.44
N ILE A 29 14.21 10.80 0.03
CA ILE A 29 15.03 9.98 0.93
C ILE A 29 16.36 9.59 0.26
N GLU A 30 16.34 9.13 -0.99
CA GLU A 30 17.56 8.81 -1.77
C GLU A 30 18.54 9.99 -1.86
N LYS A 31 18.04 11.22 -1.96
CA LYS A 31 18.90 12.42 -2.03
C LYS A 31 19.56 12.76 -0.70
N ASN A 32 19.01 12.29 0.42
CA ASN A 32 19.42 12.68 1.77
C ASN A 32 20.03 11.51 2.56
N ARG A 33 20.05 10.30 2.00
CA ARG A 33 20.51 9.06 2.65
C ARG A 33 21.24 8.20 1.63
N ASP A 34 22.22 7.42 2.06
CA ASP A 34 22.96 6.48 1.21
C ASP A 34 22.13 5.21 0.93
N VAL A 35 21.02 5.36 0.21
CA VAL A 35 20.12 4.26 -0.20
C VAL A 35 19.58 4.53 -1.60
N THR A 36 19.30 3.47 -2.35
CA THR A 36 18.66 3.56 -3.67
C THR A 36 17.45 2.64 -3.74
N PHE A 37 16.38 3.10 -4.39
CA PHE A 37 15.16 2.38 -4.66
C PHE A 37 14.99 2.22 -6.18
N ASN A 38 15.06 0.97 -6.63
CA ASN A 38 14.75 0.57 -7.99
C ASN A 38 13.24 0.31 -8.07
N LEU A 39 12.49 1.33 -8.46
CA LEU A 39 11.03 1.28 -8.53
C LEU A 39 10.58 0.67 -9.85
N GLN A 40 9.68 -0.31 -9.79
CA GLN A 40 9.11 -0.99 -10.95
C GLN A 40 7.59 -0.94 -10.89
N ASP A 41 6.96 -0.20 -11.80
CA ASP A 41 5.51 -0.07 -11.85
C ASP A 41 4.86 -1.29 -12.52
N HIS A 42 3.85 -1.85 -11.88
CA HIS A 42 3.01 -2.91 -12.44
C HIS A 42 1.52 -2.64 -12.17
N LEU A 43 0.66 -3.28 -12.96
CA LEU A 43 -0.79 -3.19 -12.80
C LEU A 43 -1.30 -4.24 -11.81
N LEU A 44 -2.27 -3.83 -11.00
CA LEU A 44 -3.02 -4.68 -10.08
C LEU A 44 -4.47 -4.17 -10.00
N GLY A 45 -5.41 -5.06 -9.72
CA GLY A 45 -6.80 -4.69 -9.48
C GLY A 45 -7.56 -4.41 -10.78
N GLY A 46 -8.48 -3.46 -10.73
CA GLY A 46 -9.33 -3.06 -11.84
C GLY A 46 -8.54 -2.60 -13.07
N ALA A 47 -7.46 -1.83 -12.87
CA ALA A 47 -6.55 -1.39 -13.93
C ALA A 47 -5.93 -2.58 -14.69
N SER A 48 -5.56 -3.64 -13.97
CA SER A 48 -5.07 -4.88 -14.60
C SER A 48 -6.18 -5.65 -15.30
N ILE A 49 -7.40 -5.68 -14.75
CA ILE A 49 -8.57 -6.29 -15.41
C ILE A 49 -8.85 -5.59 -16.74
N ASP A 50 -8.84 -4.27 -16.75
CA ASP A 50 -9.11 -3.48 -17.96
C ASP A 50 -8.04 -3.71 -19.04
N ALA A 51 -6.76 -3.84 -18.65
CA ALA A 51 -5.66 -3.99 -19.59
C ALA A 51 -5.43 -5.44 -20.06
N ALA A 52 -5.60 -6.43 -19.17
CA ALA A 52 -5.16 -7.80 -19.37
C ALA A 52 -6.23 -8.86 -19.05
N GLY A 53 -7.44 -8.45 -18.64
CA GLY A 53 -8.54 -9.36 -18.31
C GLY A 53 -8.36 -10.13 -16.98
N THR A 54 -7.30 -9.86 -16.22
CA THR A 54 -6.99 -10.49 -14.93
C THR A 54 -6.59 -9.44 -13.90
N PRO A 55 -6.95 -9.58 -12.61
CA PRO A 55 -6.62 -8.59 -11.58
C PRO A 55 -5.14 -8.60 -11.18
N LEU A 56 -4.39 -9.64 -11.54
CA LEU A 56 -2.95 -9.74 -11.32
C LEU A 56 -2.35 -10.68 -12.36
N THR A 57 -1.49 -10.16 -13.24
CA THR A 57 -0.76 -10.97 -14.21
C THR A 57 0.34 -11.79 -13.53
N ASP A 58 0.74 -12.89 -14.16
CA ASP A 58 1.84 -13.71 -13.65
C ASP A 58 3.18 -12.98 -13.70
N GLU A 59 3.37 -12.11 -14.70
CA GLU A 59 4.52 -11.21 -14.80
C GLU A 59 4.61 -10.29 -13.58
N ALA A 60 3.52 -9.58 -13.25
CA ALA A 60 3.46 -8.69 -12.09
C ALA A 60 3.64 -9.43 -10.77
N LEU A 61 3.07 -10.63 -10.64
CA LEU A 61 3.28 -11.48 -9.46
C LEU A 61 4.74 -11.91 -9.34
N ASN A 62 5.37 -12.31 -10.44
CA ASN A 62 6.77 -12.72 -10.44
C ASN A 62 7.69 -11.54 -10.10
N ALA A 63 7.41 -10.34 -10.62
CA ALA A 63 8.13 -9.14 -10.21
C ALA A 63 8.02 -8.90 -8.69
N ALA A 64 6.81 -8.97 -8.13
CA ALA A 64 6.59 -8.79 -6.70
C ALA A 64 7.31 -9.84 -5.83
N LYS A 65 7.36 -11.11 -6.27
CA LYS A 65 8.05 -12.18 -5.55
C LYS A 65 9.58 -12.04 -5.57
N ASN A 66 10.13 -11.36 -6.57
CA ASN A 66 11.57 -11.11 -6.70
C ASN A 66 12.00 -9.73 -6.17
N ALA A 67 11.05 -8.90 -5.73
CA ALA A 67 11.31 -7.60 -5.15
C ALA A 67 11.57 -7.71 -3.64
N ASP A 68 12.28 -6.72 -3.08
CA ASP A 68 12.50 -6.60 -1.64
C ASP A 68 11.25 -6.10 -0.91
N ALA A 69 10.43 -5.29 -1.59
CA ALA A 69 9.19 -4.76 -1.05
C ALA A 69 8.14 -4.46 -2.14
N VAL A 70 6.89 -4.31 -1.70
CA VAL A 70 5.77 -3.85 -2.54
C VAL A 70 5.17 -2.59 -1.93
N LEU A 71 5.06 -1.53 -2.74
CA LEU A 71 4.28 -0.34 -2.44
C LEU A 71 2.93 -0.44 -3.17
N LEU A 72 1.85 -0.59 -2.40
CA LEU A 72 0.51 -0.80 -2.95
C LEU A 72 -0.40 0.39 -2.58
N GLY A 73 -1.08 0.93 -3.58
CA GLY A 73 -2.07 2.02 -3.44
C GLY A 73 -3.43 1.51 -2.97
N ALA A 74 -4.44 1.69 -3.83
CA ALA A 74 -5.80 1.21 -3.57
C ALA A 74 -6.22 0.24 -4.67
N ILE A 75 -7.11 -0.70 -4.38
CA ILE A 75 -7.71 -1.56 -5.40
C ILE A 75 -9.22 -1.63 -5.19
N GLY A 76 -9.97 -1.88 -6.26
CA GLY A 76 -11.41 -1.99 -6.23
C GLY A 76 -12.14 -0.79 -6.83
N GLY A 77 -13.45 -0.96 -6.97
CA GLY A 77 -14.36 0.09 -7.42
C GLY A 77 -15.67 -0.47 -7.97
N PRO A 78 -16.74 0.35 -8.05
CA PRO A 78 -18.06 -0.12 -8.48
C PRO A 78 -18.06 -0.79 -9.85
N LYS A 79 -17.20 -0.32 -10.77
CA LYS A 79 -17.04 -0.86 -12.13
C LYS A 79 -16.78 -2.38 -12.16
N TRP A 80 -16.04 -2.92 -11.20
CA TRP A 80 -15.65 -4.33 -11.16
C TRP A 80 -16.32 -5.12 -10.02
N GLY A 81 -17.35 -4.56 -9.38
CA GLY A 81 -17.95 -5.13 -8.16
C GLY A 81 -18.84 -6.36 -8.36
N THR A 82 -19.40 -6.57 -9.55
CA THR A 82 -20.42 -7.62 -9.81
C THR A 82 -19.98 -8.70 -10.80
N GLY A 83 -18.70 -8.71 -11.20
CA GLY A 83 -18.16 -9.69 -12.15
C GLY A 83 -17.58 -10.95 -11.49
N ALA A 84 -17.32 -11.99 -12.31
CA ALA A 84 -16.60 -13.19 -11.87
C ALA A 84 -15.12 -12.88 -11.55
N VAL A 85 -14.54 -11.95 -12.31
CA VAL A 85 -13.19 -11.43 -12.13
C VAL A 85 -13.28 -10.13 -11.33
N ARG A 86 -12.62 -10.09 -10.17
CA ARG A 86 -12.70 -8.97 -9.22
C ARG A 86 -11.32 -8.52 -8.75
N PRO A 87 -11.11 -7.20 -8.51
CA PRO A 87 -9.82 -6.67 -8.07
C PRO A 87 -9.27 -7.36 -6.81
N GLU A 88 -10.13 -7.71 -5.85
CA GLU A 88 -9.77 -8.31 -4.57
C GLU A 88 -9.15 -9.71 -4.73
N GLN A 89 -9.46 -10.43 -5.82
CA GLN A 89 -8.81 -11.71 -6.11
C GLN A 89 -7.31 -11.52 -6.36
N GLY A 90 -6.91 -10.40 -6.97
CA GLY A 90 -5.50 -10.04 -7.20
C GLY A 90 -4.74 -9.83 -5.90
N ILE A 91 -5.25 -9.00 -4.98
CA ILE A 91 -4.55 -8.75 -3.69
C ILE A 91 -4.48 -10.00 -2.81
N LEU A 92 -5.53 -10.83 -2.81
CA LEU A 92 -5.55 -12.07 -2.04
C LEU A 92 -4.52 -13.07 -2.57
N ARG A 93 -4.43 -13.20 -3.90
CA ARG A 93 -3.39 -13.99 -4.56
C ARG A 93 -2.00 -13.46 -4.22
N LEU A 94 -1.78 -12.16 -4.34
CA LEU A 94 -0.50 -11.52 -4.03
C LEU A 94 -0.05 -11.81 -2.59
N ARG A 95 -0.94 -11.57 -1.60
CA ARG A 95 -0.66 -11.82 -0.18
C ARG A 95 -0.30 -13.27 0.11
N LYS A 96 -1.03 -14.21 -0.50
CA LYS A 96 -0.79 -15.65 -0.34
C LYS A 96 0.59 -16.03 -0.89
N GLU A 97 0.91 -15.58 -2.09
CA GLU A 97 2.13 -15.95 -2.81
C GLU A 97 3.39 -15.29 -2.24
N MET A 98 3.26 -14.11 -1.64
CA MET A 98 4.35 -13.42 -0.95
C MET A 98 4.53 -13.86 0.51
N GLY A 99 3.62 -14.68 1.06
CA GLY A 99 3.69 -15.11 2.45
C GLY A 99 3.51 -14.00 3.49
N THR A 100 2.81 -12.91 3.14
CA THR A 100 2.62 -11.74 4.03
C THR A 100 1.47 -11.96 5.01
N PHE A 101 1.66 -12.84 5.98
CA PHE A 101 0.62 -13.19 6.98
C PHE A 101 0.51 -12.17 8.12
N GLY A 102 1.59 -11.45 8.42
CA GLY A 102 1.58 -10.37 9.40
C GLY A 102 0.96 -9.10 8.83
N ASN A 103 -0.17 -8.64 9.40
CA ASN A 103 -0.82 -7.39 9.02
C ASN A 103 -0.79 -6.41 10.19
N LEU A 104 0.19 -5.52 10.19
CA LEU A 104 0.34 -4.46 11.18
C LEU A 104 -0.44 -3.21 10.73
N ARG A 105 -1.28 -2.67 11.60
CA ARG A 105 -2.05 -1.44 11.37
C ARG A 105 -1.99 -0.54 12.61
N PRO A 106 -0.96 0.32 12.72
CA PRO A 106 -0.85 1.25 13.84
C PRO A 106 -2.10 2.15 13.92
N CYS A 107 -2.69 2.25 15.11
CA CYS A 107 -3.90 3.04 15.38
C CYS A 107 -3.61 4.19 16.35
N ASN A 108 -2.71 5.08 15.96
CA ASN A 108 -2.31 6.24 16.76
C ASN A 108 -2.67 7.53 16.01
N PHE A 109 -3.00 8.60 16.73
CA PHE A 109 -3.14 9.92 16.10
C PHE A 109 -1.78 10.39 15.58
N ALA A 110 -1.74 10.77 14.30
CA ALA A 110 -0.50 11.22 13.66
C ALA A 110 -0.03 12.59 14.18
N ALA A 111 -0.94 13.39 14.73
CA ALA A 111 -0.65 14.67 15.36
C ALA A 111 -1.69 14.98 16.45
N PRO A 112 -1.31 15.71 17.53
CA PRO A 112 -2.24 16.13 18.57
C PRO A 112 -3.43 16.95 18.02
N SER A 113 -3.23 17.69 16.93
CA SER A 113 -4.27 18.49 16.28
C SER A 113 -5.38 17.65 15.63
N LEU A 114 -5.22 16.33 15.50
CA LEU A 114 -6.20 15.42 14.90
C LEU A 114 -7.12 14.76 15.93
N VAL A 115 -6.90 14.98 17.22
CA VAL A 115 -7.71 14.39 18.30
C VAL A 115 -9.19 14.81 18.17
N ASP A 116 -9.43 16.07 17.83
CA ASP A 116 -10.79 16.61 17.66
C ASP A 116 -11.49 16.11 16.37
N SER A 117 -10.75 15.52 15.44
CA SER A 117 -11.31 14.86 14.27
C SER A 117 -11.74 13.41 14.54
N SER A 118 -11.53 12.91 15.76
CA SER A 118 -11.99 11.59 16.16
C SER A 118 -13.53 11.56 16.25
N PRO A 119 -14.20 10.51 15.77
CA PRO A 119 -15.63 10.33 16.00
C PRO A 119 -15.96 9.97 17.47
N SER A 120 -14.94 9.73 18.30
CA SER A 120 -15.10 9.39 19.72
C SER A 120 -15.12 10.65 20.61
N ARG A 121 -15.66 10.54 21.84
CA ARG A 121 -15.62 11.66 22.79
C ARG A 121 -14.17 12.08 23.05
N PRO A 122 -13.86 13.38 23.16
CA PRO A 122 -12.49 13.88 23.32
C PRO A 122 -11.72 13.25 24.50
N THR A 123 -12.42 12.97 25.60
CA THR A 123 -11.85 12.34 26.80
C THR A 123 -11.39 10.90 26.57
N SER A 124 -12.00 10.18 25.62
CA SER A 124 -11.63 8.81 25.24
C SER A 124 -10.56 8.78 24.15
N ALA A 125 -10.54 9.77 23.26
CA ALA A 125 -9.54 9.91 22.19
C ALA A 125 -8.13 10.23 22.73
N ALA A 126 -8.03 11.10 23.75
CA ALA A 126 -6.74 11.46 24.34
C ALA A 126 -6.08 10.31 25.13
N ALA A 127 -6.87 9.37 25.64
CA ALA A 127 -6.38 8.25 26.46
C ALA A 127 -5.70 7.13 25.62
N SER A 128 -6.04 6.98 24.34
CA SER A 128 -5.39 5.98 23.46
C SER A 128 -4.00 6.40 22.99
N THR A 129 -3.67 7.69 23.10
CA THR A 129 -2.33 8.23 22.79
C THR A 129 -1.30 8.10 23.91
N SER A 130 -1.72 7.72 25.13
CA SER A 130 -0.84 7.76 26.32
C SER A 130 -0.33 6.42 26.84
N THR A 131 -0.39 5.33 26.07
CA THR A 131 0.18 4.03 26.52
C THR A 131 1.25 3.50 25.56
N SER A 132 2.45 4.08 25.65
CA SER A 132 3.71 3.35 25.47
C SER A 132 4.83 3.99 26.30
N SER A 133 4.71 3.92 27.63
CA SER A 133 5.85 4.01 28.52
C SER A 133 5.63 3.06 29.69
N ALA A 134 6.15 1.84 29.56
CA ALA A 134 6.34 0.93 30.67
C ALA A 134 7.53 0.01 30.36
N SER A 135 8.64 0.32 31.08
CA SER A 135 9.71 -0.56 31.60
C SER A 135 10.31 -1.62 30.68
#